data_AF-A0A842NJ15-F1
#
_entry.id   AF-A0A842NJ15-F1
#
_cell.length_a   1.000
_cell.length_b   1.000
_cell.length_c   1.000
_cell.angle_alpha   90.00
_cell.angle_beta   90.00
_cell.angle_gamma   90.00
#
_symmetry.space_group_name_H-M   'P 1'
#
loop_
_entity.id
_entity.type
_entity.pdbx_description
1 polymer ?
#
loop_
_entity_poly.entity_id
_entity_poly.type
_entity_poly.pdbx_seq_one_letter_code
_entity_poly.pdbx_strand_id
1 'polypeptide(L)' 'MRFFKGFKEGMTCFGDLIAIIVNTVLLFIAYFIGVGITSIVAKIVGKNFLEMKTSAKVKTYWSDLNIKKRSLEECYRQF' A
#
# COMPACT_ATOMS: atom_id res chain seq x y z
N MET A 1 33.37 6.35 -35.63
CA MET A 1 33.42 5.91 -34.21
C MET A 1 32.18 6.25 -33.37
N ARG A 2 31.32 7.22 -33.73
CA ARG A 2 30.12 7.57 -32.93
C ARG A 2 29.05 6.47 -32.85
N PHE A 3 28.89 5.68 -33.93
CA PHE A 3 27.90 4.58 -33.99
C PHE A 3 28.13 3.49 -32.94
N PHE A 4 29.37 3.01 -32.79
CA PHE A 4 29.72 1.99 -31.80
C PHE A 4 29.55 2.47 -30.35
N LYS A 5 29.77 3.77 -30.10
CA LYS A 5 29.55 4.36 -28.78
C LYS A 5 28.06 4.37 -28.42
N GLY A 6 27.20 4.84 -29.33
CA GLY A 6 25.75 4.82 -29.13
C GLY A 6 25.17 3.40 -29.02
N PHE A 7 25.70 2.45 -29.80
CA PHE A 7 25.31 1.04 -29.68
C PHE A 7 25.67 0.45 -28.31
N LYS A 8 26.87 0.73 -27.79
CA LYS A 8 27.29 0.29 -26.46
C LYS A 8 26.43 0.91 -25.36
N GLU A 9 26.15 2.21 -25.44
CA GLU A 9 25.29 2.91 -24.48
C GLU A 9 23.86 2.34 -24.49
N GLY A 10 23.30 2.04 -25.66
CA GLY A 10 22.00 1.39 -25.79
C GLY A 10 21.96 -0.01 -25.17
N MET A 11 22.99 -0.82 -25.39
CA MET A 11 23.12 -2.15 -24.78
C MET A 11 23.22 -2.10 -23.25
N THR A 12 23.96 -1.13 -22.70
CA THR A 12 24.03 -0.94 -21.24
C THR A 12 22.65 -0.55 -20.68
N CYS A 13 21.97 0.42 -21.28
CA CYS A 13 20.65 0.86 -20.85
C CYS A 13 19.62 -0.29 -20.91
N PHE A 14 19.67 -1.11 -21.96
CA PHE A 14 18.82 -2.30 -22.06
C PHE A 14 19.11 -3.31 -20.94
N GLY A 15 20.38 -3.56 -20.65
CA GLY A 15 20.80 -4.42 -19.54
C GLY A 15 20.28 -3.91 -18.20
N ASP A 16 20.41 -2.61 -17.93
CA ASP A 16 19.92 -1.97 -16.71
C ASP A 16 18.40 -2.10 -16.58
N LEU A 17 17.66 -1.92 -17.67
CA LEU A 17 16.20 -2.04 -17.68
C LEU A 17 15.75 -3.49 -17.40
N ILE A 18 16.42 -4.47 -18.01
CA ILE A 18 16.17 -5.89 -17.72
C ILE A 18 16.50 -6.21 -16.26
N ALA A 19 17.61 -5.70 -15.72
CA ALA A 19 17.97 -5.91 -14.33
C ALA A 19 16.90 -5.37 -13.36
N ILE A 20 16.35 -4.17 -13.64
CA ILE A 20 15.25 -3.59 -12.86
C ILE A 20 14.00 -4.48 -12.93
N ILE A 21 13.62 -4.94 -14.12
CA ILE A 21 12.44 -5.81 -14.30
C ILE A 21 12.61 -7.10 -13.51
N VAL A 22 13.75 -7.79 -13.70
CA VAL A 22 14.01 -9.07 -13.04
C VAL A 22 14.01 -8.91 -11.52
N ASN A 23 14.67 -7.87 -11.00
CA ASN A 23 14.68 -7.61 -9.56
C ASN A 23 13.28 -7.30 -9.01
N THR A 24 12.47 -6.53 -9.76
CA THR A 24 11.08 -6.23 -9.38
C THR A 24 10.22 -7.49 -9.34
N VAL A 25 10.34 -8.36 -10.34
CA VAL A 25 9.62 -9.65 -10.39
C VAL A 25 10.07 -10.56 -9.24
N LEU A 26 11.38 -10.63 -8.97
CA LEU A 26 11.92 -11.43 -7.88
C LEU A 26 11.40 -10.95 -6.52
N LEU A 27 11.45 -9.64 -6.28
CA LEU A 27 10.91 -9.02 -5.07
C LEU A 27 9.41 -9.26 -4.93
N PHE A 28 8.66 -9.12 -6.02
CA PHE A 28 7.22 -9.37 -6.03
C PHE A 28 6.90 -10.82 -5.62
N ILE A 29 7.60 -11.80 -6.21
CA ILE A 29 7.42 -13.21 -5.86
C ILE A 29 7.80 -13.46 -4.39
N ALA A 30 8.94 -12.93 -3.93
CA ALA A 30 9.38 -13.08 -2.55
C ALA A 30 8.36 -12.48 -1.56
N TYR A 31 7.83 -11.29 -1.85
CA TYR A 31 6.78 -10.67 -1.04
C TYR A 31 5.49 -11.46 -1.07
N PHE A 32 5.07 -11.91 -2.24
CA PHE A 32 3.84 -12.67 -2.38
C PHE A 32 3.90 -14.00 -1.65
N ILE A 33 5.04 -14.71 -1.71
CA ILE A 33 5.24 -15.95 -0.98
C ILE A 33 5.38 -15.68 0.52
N GLY A 34 6.21 -14.73 0.93
CA GLY A 34 6.42 -14.41 2.35
C GLY A 34 5.15 -13.90 3.03
N VAL A 35 4.50 -12.88 2.47
CA VAL A 35 3.28 -12.29 3.01
C VAL A 35 2.06 -13.18 2.74
N GLY A 36 1.98 -13.81 1.58
CA GLY A 36 0.86 -14.70 1.23
C GLY A 36 0.81 -15.92 2.13
N ILE A 37 1.94 -16.64 2.32
CA ILE A 37 1.98 -17.79 3.21
C ILE A 37 1.70 -17.38 4.66
N THR A 38 2.28 -16.28 5.13
CA THR A 38 2.01 -15.79 6.49
C THR A 38 0.54 -15.41 6.69
N SER A 39 -0.12 -14.84 5.68
CA SER A 39 -1.57 -14.56 5.72
C SER A 39 -2.41 -15.83 5.78
N ILE A 40 -2.03 -16.88 5.04
CA ILE A 40 -2.71 -18.19 5.06
C ILE A 40 -2.55 -18.83 6.44
N VAL A 41 -1.33 -18.84 6.98
CA VAL A 41 -1.04 -19.40 8.31
C VAL A 41 -1.80 -18.64 9.39
N ALA A 42 -1.81 -17.31 9.35
CA ALA A 42 -2.56 -16.52 10.33
C ALA A 42 -4.07 -16.77 10.26
N LYS A 43 -4.62 -16.95 9.05
CA LYS A 43 -6.03 -17.33 8.86
C LYS A 43 -6.34 -18.69 9.47
N ILE A 44 -5.45 -19.68 9.35
CA ILE A 44 -5.60 -20.99 9.99
C ILE A 44 -5.55 -20.87 11.53
N VAL A 45 -4.67 -20.01 12.06
CA VAL A 45 -4.55 -19.75 13.50
C VAL A 45 -5.69 -18.86 14.04
N GLY A 46 -6.62 -18.41 13.18
CA GLY A 46 -7.74 -17.55 13.56
C GLY A 46 -7.32 -16.10 13.87
N LYS A 47 -6.09 -15.71 13.53
CA LYS A 47 -5.64 -14.31 13.64
C LYS A 47 -6.07 -13.55 12.39
N ASN A 48 -7.09 -12.70 12.55
CA ASN A 48 -7.48 -11.73 11.54
C ASN A 48 -6.54 -10.52 11.63
N PHE A 49 -5.68 -10.32 10.63
CA PHE A 49 -4.76 -9.16 10.57
C PHE A 49 -5.49 -7.83 10.42
N LEU A 50 -6.59 -7.83 9.66
CA LEU A 50 -7.60 -6.78 9.72
C LEU A 50 -8.79 -7.37 10.48
N GLU A 51 -9.12 -6.84 11.65
CA GLU A 51 -10.48 -6.99 12.17
C GLU A 51 -11.42 -6.29 11.18
N MET A 52 -11.89 -7.03 10.18
CA MET A 52 -12.96 -6.60 9.27
C MET A 52 -14.30 -6.66 10.01
N LYS A 53 -14.34 -6.05 11.20
CA LYS A 53 -15.57 -5.73 11.92
C LYS A 53 -16.12 -4.44 11.33
N THR A 54 -16.56 -4.48 10.07
CA THR A 54 -17.65 -3.60 9.61
C THR A 54 -18.94 -4.09 10.25
N SER A 55 -18.96 -4.12 11.59
CA SER A 55 -20.21 -4.18 12.31
C SER A 55 -20.87 -2.83 12.06
N ALA A 56 -22.03 -2.84 11.41
CA ALA A 56 -22.91 -1.68 11.30
C ALA A 56 -23.29 -1.07 12.67
N LYS A 57 -22.80 -1.64 13.77
CA LYS A 57 -22.95 -1.18 15.16
C LYS A 57 -21.66 -0.67 15.81
N VAL A 58 -20.49 -0.65 15.15
CA VAL A 58 -19.36 0.12 15.70
C VAL A 58 -19.72 1.58 15.52
N LYS A 59 -20.12 2.25 16.61
CA LYS A 59 -20.18 3.71 16.67
C LYS A 59 -18.81 4.21 16.23
N THR A 60 -18.72 4.61 14.98
CA THR A 60 -17.62 5.41 14.48
C THR A 60 -17.45 6.59 15.45
N TYR A 61 -16.20 6.90 15.82
CA TYR A 61 -15.89 8.13 16.58
C TYR A 61 -16.34 9.40 15.84
N TRP A 62 -16.71 9.25 14.57
CA TRP A 62 -17.55 10.17 13.83
C TRP A 62 -18.93 10.30 14.50
N SER A 63 -19.03 11.22 15.46
CA SER A 63 -20.31 11.83 15.81
C SER A 63 -20.87 12.51 14.56
N ASP A 64 -22.16 12.35 14.27
CA ASP A 64 -22.85 13.19 13.27
C ASP A 64 -22.61 14.66 13.64
N LEU A 65 -21.66 15.30 12.94
CA LEU A 65 -21.36 16.71 13.06
C LEU A 65 -22.52 17.47 12.42
N ASN A 66 -23.65 17.49 13.12
CA ASN A 66 -24.82 18.24 12.71
C ASN A 66 -24.54 19.72 13.09
N ILE A 67 -23.73 20.40 12.27
CA ILE A 67 -23.23 21.77 12.48
C ILE A 67 -24.39 22.75 12.74
N LYS A 68 -25.59 22.46 12.25
CA LYS A 68 -26.81 23.24 12.50
C LYS A 68 -27.27 23.27 13.96
N LYS A 69 -26.83 22.34 14.82
CA LYS A 69 -27.36 22.18 16.19
C LYS A 69 -26.42 22.67 17.29
N ARG A 70 -25.18 23.05 16.99
CA ARG A 70 -24.20 23.59 17.96
C ARG A 70 -24.08 25.11 17.83
N SER A 71 -23.82 25.78 18.95
CA SER A 71 -23.55 27.22 18.95
C SER A 71 -22.22 27.50 18.22
N LEU A 72 -22.15 28.63 17.51
CA LEU A 72 -20.94 29.04 16.77
C LEU A 72 -19.69 29.07 17.66
N GLU A 73 -19.86 29.42 18.94
CA GLU A 73 -18.79 29.46 19.94
C GLU A 73 -18.10 28.12 20.18
N GLU A 74 -18.83 27.00 20.12
CA GLU A 74 -18.23 25.66 20.25
C GLU A 74 -17.42 25.28 19.01
N CYS A 75 -17.77 25.81 17.84
CA CYS A 75 -17.05 25.58 16.59
C CYS A 75 -15.69 26.30 16.58
N TYR A 76 -15.65 27.53 17.12
CA TYR A 76 -14.41 28.32 17.21
C TYR A 76 -13.38 27.76 18.19
N ARG A 77 -13.78 26.87 19.12
CA ARG A 77 -12.86 26.21 20.06
C ARG A 77 -12.14 24.98 19.51
N GLN A 78 -12.48 24.52 18.30
CA GLN A 78 -11.87 23.32 17.70
C GLN A 78 -10.61 23.61 16.87
N PHE A 79 -10.31 24.87 16.57
CA PHE A 79 -9.08 25.33 15.92
C PHE A 79 -8.28 26.19 16.91
#